data_AF-A0A8T1S7E2-F1
#
_entry.id   AF-A0A8T1S7E2-F1
#
_cell.length_a   1.000
_cell.length_b   1.000
_cell.length_c   1.000
_cell.angle_alpha   90.00
_cell.angle_beta   90.00
_cell.angle_gamma   90.00
#
_symmetry.space_group_name_H-M   'P 1'
#
loop_
_entity.id
_entity.type
_entity.pdbx_description
1 polymer ?
#
loop_
_entity_poly.entity_id
_entity_poly.type
_entity_poly.pdbx_seq_one_letter_code
_entity_poly.pdbx_strand_id
1 'polypeptide(L)'
;MLNPGKQRYMRCDQQTGHMRCDRDLPWGPEAVITLYFDPKERKYGLRSGAGSLLATDGSLQAELSPQTLYSLELRGGLLALRDADGRYLTGREGTVKSFKTDKPGRDELFALEPSAAQVSLRTFAGGHFVCCRPGERGRMGNPVLHPDSTPCPAVCCYRHSSPTPPPGCSPDGHHMLQQERTWQPGSMYSGACCT
;
A
#
# COMPACT_ATOMS: atom_id res chain seq x y z
N MET A 1 -5.68 1.48 -1.82
CA MET A 1 -6.88 1.98 -2.55
C MET A 1 -7.73 2.80 -1.58
N LEU A 2 -7.95 4.07 -1.87
CA LEU A 2 -8.67 5.01 -0.99
C LEU A 2 -10.12 5.13 -1.42
N ASN A 3 -11.07 5.15 -0.49
CA ASN A 3 -12.42 5.64 -0.74
C ASN A 3 -12.49 7.12 -0.34
N PRO A 4 -12.56 8.06 -1.29
CA PRO A 4 -12.58 9.49 -0.98
C PRO A 4 -13.83 9.90 -0.20
N GLY A 5 -14.93 9.14 -0.36
CA GLY A 5 -16.14 9.38 0.40
C GLY A 5 -16.00 9.12 1.88
N LYS A 6 -15.25 8.09 2.25
CA LYS A 6 -15.06 7.76 3.67
C LYS A 6 -13.78 8.35 4.25
N GLN A 7 -12.85 8.82 3.41
CA GLN A 7 -11.48 9.13 3.81
C GLN A 7 -10.87 7.93 4.54
N ARG A 8 -11.09 6.74 3.96
CA ARG A 8 -10.63 5.45 4.48
C ARG A 8 -10.02 4.60 3.39
N TYR A 9 -8.93 3.93 3.75
CA TYR A 9 -8.23 2.97 2.92
C TYR A 9 -8.84 1.58 3.04
N MET A 10 -8.88 0.93 1.89
CA MET A 10 -9.22 -0.47 1.75
C MET A 10 -8.10 -1.36 2.32
N ARG A 11 -8.46 -2.42 3.05
CA ARG A 11 -7.54 -3.43 3.58
C ARG A 11 -8.15 -4.83 3.64
N CYS A 12 -7.30 -5.84 3.55
CA CYS A 12 -7.66 -7.24 3.75
C CYS A 12 -7.77 -7.53 5.25
N ASP A 13 -8.91 -8.05 5.68
CA ASP A 13 -9.09 -8.57 7.04
C ASP A 13 -8.99 -10.10 6.99
N GLN A 14 -7.78 -10.62 7.20
CA GLN A 14 -7.52 -12.07 7.16
C GLN A 14 -8.23 -12.82 8.27
N GLN A 15 -8.46 -12.19 9.42
CA GLN A 15 -9.12 -12.84 10.55
C GLN A 15 -10.59 -13.10 10.25
N THR A 16 -11.25 -12.15 9.58
CA THR A 16 -12.66 -12.32 9.19
C THR A 16 -12.84 -12.88 7.78
N GLY A 17 -11.78 -12.97 6.97
CA GLY A 17 -11.87 -13.38 5.56
C GLY A 17 -12.61 -12.38 4.67
N HIS A 18 -12.58 -11.09 5.04
CA HIS A 18 -13.35 -10.05 4.36
C HIS A 18 -12.48 -8.87 3.97
N MET A 19 -12.94 -8.14 2.96
CA MET A 19 -12.34 -6.89 2.56
C MET A 19 -13.01 -5.72 3.29
N ARG A 20 -12.23 -4.80 3.85
CA ARG A 20 -12.75 -3.68 4.64
C ARG A 20 -12.28 -2.34 4.11
N CYS A 21 -13.02 -1.29 4.41
CA CYS A 21 -12.68 0.10 4.08
C CYS A 21 -12.80 0.99 5.31
N ASP A 22 -11.86 0.78 6.24
CA ASP A 22 -11.90 1.32 7.60
C ASP A 22 -10.56 1.88 8.10
N ARG A 23 -9.48 1.81 7.32
CA ARG A 23 -8.15 2.27 7.76
C ARG A 23 -7.92 3.75 7.47
N ASP A 24 -7.26 4.45 8.38
CA ASP A 24 -6.81 5.83 8.16
C ASP A 24 -5.62 5.91 7.20
N LEU A 25 -4.73 4.91 7.21
CA LEU A 25 -3.49 4.88 6.44
C LEU A 25 -3.33 3.57 5.65
N PRO A 26 -2.71 3.59 4.45
CA PRO A 26 -2.46 2.39 3.65
C PRO A 26 -1.21 1.66 4.13
N TRP A 27 -1.24 1.18 5.37
CA TRP A 27 -0.10 0.57 6.04
C TRP A 27 -0.26 -0.94 6.24
N GLY A 28 0.86 -1.65 6.14
CA GLY A 28 0.93 -3.09 6.29
C GLY A 28 0.62 -3.86 5.01
N PRO A 29 0.95 -5.16 4.97
CA PRO A 29 0.68 -6.02 3.81
C PRO A 29 -0.82 -6.12 3.50
N GLU A 30 -1.70 -5.90 4.48
CA GLU A 30 -3.13 -5.92 4.29
C GLU A 30 -3.67 -4.77 3.42
N ALA A 31 -2.95 -3.65 3.35
CA ALA A 31 -3.37 -2.47 2.58
C ALA A 31 -2.94 -2.52 1.10
N VAL A 32 -2.12 -3.50 0.73
CA VAL A 32 -1.65 -3.69 -0.64
C VAL A 32 -2.70 -4.43 -1.46
N ILE A 33 -3.17 -3.77 -2.52
CA ILE A 33 -4.17 -4.29 -3.45
C ILE A 33 -3.64 -4.22 -4.86
N THR A 34 -3.71 -5.34 -5.56
CA THR A 34 -3.29 -5.49 -6.95
C THR A 34 -4.52 -5.65 -7.83
N LEU A 35 -4.63 -4.81 -8.87
CA LEU A 35 -5.58 -5.05 -9.95
C LEU A 35 -5.06 -6.16 -10.84
N TYR A 36 -5.66 -7.34 -10.72
CA TYR A 36 -5.29 -8.51 -11.49
C TYR A 36 -6.16 -8.59 -12.74
N PHE A 37 -5.57 -8.45 -13.93
CA PHE A 37 -6.31 -8.53 -15.18
C PHE A 37 -6.48 -9.99 -15.62
N ASP A 38 -7.72 -10.41 -15.85
CA ASP A 38 -8.03 -11.68 -16.49
C ASP A 38 -8.20 -11.49 -18.01
N PRO A 39 -7.32 -12.06 -18.85
CA PRO A 39 -7.35 -11.85 -20.29
C PRO A 39 -8.51 -12.55 -20.99
N LYS A 40 -9.11 -13.59 -20.39
CA LYS A 40 -10.21 -14.35 -20.99
C LYS A 40 -11.52 -13.56 -20.91
N GLU A 41 -11.85 -13.10 -19.71
CA GLU A 41 -13.06 -12.33 -19.41
C GLU A 41 -12.89 -10.83 -19.68
N ARG A 42 -11.65 -10.35 -19.88
CA ARG A 42 -11.29 -8.93 -20.01
C ARG A 42 -11.78 -8.08 -18.84
N LYS A 43 -11.70 -8.65 -17.64
CA LYS A 43 -12.14 -8.05 -16.38
C LYS A 43 -10.98 -8.03 -15.37
N TYR A 44 -11.20 -7.36 -14.25
CA TYR A 44 -10.20 -7.21 -13.20
C TYR A 44 -10.67 -7.84 -11.91
N GLY A 45 -9.80 -8.60 -11.26
CA GLY A 45 -9.93 -8.99 -9.86
C GLY A 45 -9.19 -8.02 -8.94
N LEU A 46 -9.72 -7.80 -7.75
CA LEU A 46 -9.03 -7.10 -6.68
C LEU A 46 -8.31 -8.13 -5.81
N ARG A 47 -6.99 -8.27 -6.00
CA ARG A 47 -6.16 -9.25 -5.31
C ARG A 47 -5.46 -8.61 -4.11
N SER A 48 -5.61 -9.20 -2.92
CA SER A 48 -4.92 -8.77 -1.71
C SER A 48 -3.43 -9.12 -1.74
N GLY A 49 -2.63 -8.51 -0.86
CA GLY A 49 -1.23 -8.89 -0.64
C GLY A 49 -1.03 -10.36 -0.24
N ALA A 50 -2.06 -11.03 0.30
CA ALA A 50 -2.04 -12.45 0.61
C ALA A 50 -2.39 -13.35 -0.59
N GLY A 51 -2.71 -12.75 -1.74
CA GLY A 51 -3.01 -13.46 -2.97
C GLY A 51 -4.48 -13.83 -3.17
N SER A 52 -5.35 -13.60 -2.17
CA SER A 52 -6.80 -13.82 -2.28
C SER A 52 -7.52 -12.70 -3.04
N LEU A 53 -8.66 -13.02 -3.64
CA LEU A 53 -9.46 -12.16 -4.52
C LEU A 53 -10.78 -11.75 -3.84
N LEU A 54 -11.17 -10.49 -4.01
CA LEU A 54 -12.43 -9.97 -3.47
C LEU A 54 -13.65 -10.43 -4.29
N ALA A 55 -14.56 -11.16 -3.64
CA ALA A 55 -15.85 -11.54 -4.22
C ALA A 55 -16.94 -10.46 -4.04
N THR A 56 -17.99 -10.52 -4.84
CA THR A 56 -19.10 -9.54 -4.82
C THR A 56 -19.88 -9.49 -3.50
N ASP A 57 -19.84 -10.54 -2.70
CA ASP A 57 -20.43 -10.58 -1.36
C ASP A 57 -19.51 -9.99 -0.27
N GLY A 58 -18.28 -9.64 -0.64
CA GLY A 58 -17.25 -9.10 0.23
C GLY A 58 -16.31 -10.14 0.86
N SER A 59 -16.51 -11.43 0.56
CA SER A 59 -15.62 -12.51 1.00
C SER A 59 -14.32 -12.53 0.18
N LEU A 60 -13.30 -13.19 0.72
CA LEU A 60 -12.03 -13.43 0.04
C LEU A 60 -11.96 -14.86 -0.49
N GLN A 61 -11.73 -15.02 -1.79
CA GLN A 61 -11.64 -16.31 -2.46
C GLN A 61 -10.23 -16.55 -3.00
N ALA A 62 -9.84 -17.82 -3.15
CA ALA A 62 -8.52 -18.17 -3.67
C ALA A 62 -8.43 -18.02 -5.20
N GLU A 63 -9.52 -18.28 -5.90
CA GLU A 63 -9.56 -18.43 -7.36
C GLU A 63 -10.37 -17.33 -8.05
N LEU A 64 -10.07 -17.12 -9.33
CA LEU A 64 -10.87 -16.26 -10.19
C LEU A 64 -12.20 -16.93 -10.53
N SER A 65 -13.27 -16.15 -10.46
CA SER A 65 -14.62 -16.56 -10.76
C SER A 65 -15.42 -15.35 -11.24
N PRO A 66 -16.59 -15.54 -11.86
CA PRO A 66 -17.47 -14.43 -12.21
C PRO A 66 -17.81 -13.51 -11.02
N GLN A 67 -17.79 -14.05 -9.79
CA GLN A 67 -18.05 -13.34 -8.55
C GLN A 67 -16.83 -12.55 -8.05
N THR A 68 -15.62 -12.80 -8.54
CA THR A 68 -14.40 -12.07 -8.13
C THR A 68 -13.88 -11.12 -9.23
N LEU A 69 -14.62 -11.01 -10.34
CA LEU A 69 -14.26 -10.23 -11.50
C LEU A 69 -15.17 -9.01 -11.68
N TYR A 70 -14.56 -7.86 -11.94
CA TYR A 70 -15.22 -6.58 -12.10
C TYR A 70 -14.80 -5.91 -13.40
N SER A 71 -15.74 -5.22 -14.04
CA SER A 71 -15.45 -4.21 -15.05
C SER A 71 -15.04 -2.91 -14.36
N LEU A 72 -14.02 -2.24 -14.90
CA LEU A 72 -13.56 -0.94 -14.40
C LEU A 72 -14.22 0.19 -15.20
N GLU A 73 -14.82 1.15 -14.50
CA GLU A 73 -15.31 2.40 -15.06
C GLU A 73 -14.54 3.58 -14.47
N LEU A 74 -13.97 4.43 -15.31
CA LEU A 74 -13.29 5.65 -14.86
C LEU A 74 -14.27 6.82 -14.80
N ARG A 75 -14.35 7.49 -13.65
CA ARG A 75 -15.24 8.64 -13.41
C ARG A 75 -14.50 9.73 -12.66
N GLY A 76 -14.19 10.84 -13.34
CA GLY A 76 -13.47 11.96 -12.73
C GLY A 76 -12.10 11.58 -12.16
N GLY A 77 -11.39 10.63 -12.79
CA GLY A 77 -10.11 10.11 -12.30
C GLY A 77 -10.22 9.03 -11.21
N LEU A 78 -11.43 8.68 -10.77
CA LEU A 78 -11.70 7.63 -9.79
C LEU A 78 -12.24 6.37 -10.46
N LEU A 79 -12.01 5.22 -9.83
CA LEU A 79 -12.55 3.94 -10.29
C LEU A 79 -13.89 3.63 -9.65
N ALA A 80 -14.84 3.21 -10.47
CA ALA A 80 -15.99 2.42 -10.06
C ALA A 80 -15.79 0.98 -10.56
N LEU A 81 -16.02 0.00 -9.68
CA LEU A 81 -15.92 -1.42 -10.02
C LEU A 81 -17.31 -2.02 -10.11
N ARG A 82 -17.66 -2.55 -11.29
CA ARG A 82 -18.98 -3.09 -11.59
C ARG A 82 -18.92 -4.60 -11.73
N ASP A 83 -19.76 -5.31 -11.00
CA ASP A 83 -19.83 -6.77 -11.08
C ASP A 83 -20.65 -7.27 -12.28
N ALA A 84 -20.72 -8.60 -12.43
CA ALA A 84 -21.46 -9.25 -13.52
C ALA A 84 -22.97 -8.97 -13.52
N ASP A 85 -23.55 -8.69 -12.34
CA ASP A 85 -24.98 -8.35 -12.18
C ASP A 85 -25.24 -6.84 -12.39
N GLY A 86 -24.19 -6.09 -12.71
CA GLY A 86 -24.23 -4.66 -12.94
C GLY A 86 -24.30 -3.82 -11.66
N ARG A 87 -24.05 -4.41 -10.48
CA ARG A 87 -23.94 -3.72 -9.19
C ARG A 87 -22.54 -3.15 -9.02
N TYR A 88 -22.38 -2.17 -8.13
CA TYR A 88 -21.09 -1.52 -7.89
C TYR A 88 -20.52 -1.91 -6.53
N LEU A 89 -19.21 -2.10 -6.50
CA LEU A 89 -18.48 -2.30 -5.26
C LEU A 89 -18.56 -1.03 -4.40
N THR A 90 -18.92 -1.17 -3.12
CA THR A 90 -19.12 -0.05 -2.21
C THR A 90 -18.39 -0.27 -0.89
N GLY A 91 -17.84 0.80 -0.32
CA GLY A 91 -17.24 0.81 1.01
C GLY A 91 -18.21 1.21 2.15
N ARG A 92 -19.49 1.46 1.85
CA ARG A 92 -20.45 2.10 2.76
C ARG A 92 -20.58 1.42 4.12
N GLU A 93 -20.75 0.11 4.15
CA GLU A 93 -21.08 -0.69 5.36
C GLU A 93 -19.84 -1.25 6.09
N GLY A 94 -18.65 -0.69 5.84
CA GLY A 94 -17.40 -1.09 6.51
C GLY A 94 -16.75 -2.33 5.91
N THR A 95 -17.54 -3.32 5.48
CA THR A 95 -17.12 -4.39 4.56
C THR A 95 -17.33 -3.92 3.13
N VAL A 96 -16.35 -4.19 2.26
CA VAL A 96 -16.42 -3.84 0.85
C VAL A 96 -17.08 -4.98 0.08
N LYS A 97 -18.22 -4.70 -0.55
CA LYS A 97 -19.03 -5.67 -1.31
C LYS A 97 -19.82 -4.96 -2.41
N SER A 98 -20.39 -5.69 -3.34
CA SER A 98 -21.27 -5.15 -4.38
C SER A 98 -22.64 -4.78 -3.81
N PHE A 99 -23.12 -3.59 -4.18
CA PHE A 99 -24.46 -3.10 -3.85
C PHE A 99 -25.16 -2.57 -5.10
N LYS A 100 -26.48 -2.76 -5.17
CA LYS A 100 -27.27 -2.30 -6.30
C LYS A 100 -27.42 -0.77 -6.23
N THR A 101 -26.92 -0.07 -7.24
CA THR A 101 -27.12 1.36 -7.45
C THR A 101 -27.17 1.65 -8.95
N ASP A 102 -28.01 2.59 -9.35
CA ASP A 102 -28.18 2.97 -10.76
C ASP A 102 -26.95 3.69 -11.30
N LYS A 103 -26.29 4.49 -10.44
CA LYS A 103 -25.07 5.23 -10.75
C LYS A 103 -24.14 5.20 -9.54
N PRO A 104 -22.83 4.94 -9.73
CA PRO A 104 -21.88 4.94 -8.63
C PRO A 104 -21.75 6.35 -8.04
N GLY A 105 -21.92 6.46 -6.72
CA GLY A 105 -21.79 7.69 -5.97
C GLY A 105 -20.48 7.74 -5.20
N ARG A 106 -20.44 8.57 -4.14
CA ARG A 106 -19.22 8.81 -3.36
C ARG A 106 -18.64 7.55 -2.72
N ASP A 107 -19.49 6.60 -2.35
CA ASP A 107 -19.11 5.37 -1.64
C ASP A 107 -18.69 4.23 -2.58
N GLU A 108 -19.02 4.34 -3.88
CA GLU A 108 -18.69 3.38 -4.94
C GLU A 108 -17.48 3.81 -5.79
N LEU A 109 -16.89 4.96 -5.46
CA LEU A 109 -15.73 5.52 -6.14
C LEU A 109 -14.47 5.34 -5.30
N PHE A 110 -13.39 4.95 -5.96
CA PHE A 110 -12.11 4.66 -5.31
C PHE A 110 -10.96 5.31 -6.05
N ALA A 111 -10.04 5.92 -5.30
CA ALA A 111 -8.77 6.40 -5.83
C ALA A 111 -7.72 5.28 -5.78
N LEU A 112 -7.03 5.08 -6.89
CA LEU A 112 -5.83 4.26 -6.95
C LEU A 112 -4.62 5.12 -6.58
N GLU A 113 -3.91 4.67 -5.57
CA GLU A 113 -2.64 5.26 -5.16
C GLU A 113 -1.55 4.19 -5.31
N PRO A 114 -0.39 4.52 -5.90
CA PRO A 114 0.74 3.59 -5.96
C PRO A 114 1.14 3.11 -4.56
N SER A 115 1.27 1.80 -4.39
CA SER A 115 1.76 1.23 -3.13
C SER A 115 3.26 1.43 -3.03
N ALA A 116 3.70 2.28 -2.10
CA ALA A 116 5.12 2.43 -1.79
C ALA A 116 5.67 1.18 -1.08
N ALA A 117 6.97 0.93 -1.21
CA ALA A 117 7.63 -0.14 -0.49
C ALA A 117 7.60 0.14 1.02
N GLN A 118 7.26 -0.88 1.80
CA GLN A 118 7.25 -0.86 3.26
C GLN A 118 8.18 -1.96 3.74
N VAL A 119 9.14 -1.64 4.61
CA VAL A 119 10.25 -2.54 4.96
C VAL A 119 10.46 -2.68 6.46
N SER A 120 10.58 -3.92 6.92
CA SER A 120 11.06 -4.20 8.28
C SER A 120 12.58 -4.24 8.29
N LEU A 121 13.19 -3.48 9.21
CA LEU A 121 14.64 -3.45 9.40
C LEU A 121 14.99 -4.20 10.68
N ARG A 122 16.08 -4.98 10.62
CA ARG A 122 16.58 -5.77 11.75
C ARG A 122 18.05 -5.47 11.99
N THR A 123 18.44 -5.30 13.24
CA THR A 123 19.84 -5.08 13.62
C THR A 123 20.65 -6.36 13.43
N PHE A 124 21.87 -6.22 12.90
CA PHE A 124 22.76 -7.35 12.71
C PHE A 124 23.25 -7.94 14.04
N ALA A 125 23.72 -7.08 14.95
CA ALA A 125 24.40 -7.51 16.18
C ALA A 125 23.46 -8.14 17.22
N GLY A 126 22.20 -7.70 17.30
CA GLY A 126 21.24 -8.18 18.31
C GLY A 126 20.01 -8.90 17.73
N GLY A 127 19.84 -8.87 16.41
CA GLY A 127 18.67 -9.50 15.79
C GLY A 127 17.34 -8.86 16.22
N HIS A 128 17.33 -7.58 16.59
CA HIS A 128 16.13 -6.87 17.02
C HIS A 128 15.54 -6.06 15.87
N PHE A 129 14.21 -5.96 15.82
CA PHE A 129 13.53 -5.08 14.87
C PHE A 129 13.65 -3.62 15.29
N VAL A 130 13.86 -2.74 14.31
CA VAL A 130 13.79 -1.28 14.52
C VAL A 130 12.32 -0.90 14.74
N CYS A 131 12.03 -0.03 15.70
CA CYS A 131 10.68 0.43 15.99
C CYS A 131 10.63 1.92 16.36
N CYS A 132 9.53 2.60 16.01
CA CYS A 132 9.29 4.00 16.34
C CYS A 132 8.44 4.18 17.62
N ARG A 133 8.27 3.13 18.44
CA ARG A 133 7.54 3.27 19.70
C ARG A 133 8.27 4.28 20.57
N PRO A 134 7.60 5.30 21.14
CA PRO A 134 8.21 6.20 22.10
C PRO A 134 8.64 5.39 23.34
N GLY A 135 9.91 5.01 23.39
CA GLY A 135 10.64 4.76 24.63
C GLY A 135 11.40 6.04 24.95
N GLU A 136 11.51 6.37 26.23
CA GLU A 136 12.37 7.47 26.67
C GLU A 136 13.71 7.42 25.92
N ARG A 137 14.12 8.55 25.35
CA ARG A 137 15.50 8.74 24.91
C ARG A 137 16.36 8.74 26.17
N GLY A 138 16.62 7.54 26.70
CA GLY A 138 17.60 7.31 27.73
C GLY A 138 18.92 7.85 27.23
N ARG A 139 19.47 8.82 27.97
CA ARG A 139 20.85 9.28 27.85
C ARG A 139 21.73 8.10 27.47
N MET A 140 22.35 8.17 26.29
CA MET A 140 23.47 7.33 25.82
C MET A 140 23.68 6.04 26.64
N GLY A 141 22.75 5.10 26.50
CA GLY A 141 22.69 3.92 27.36
C GLY A 141 21.58 3.00 26.89
N ASN A 142 21.94 2.10 25.95
CA ASN A 142 21.22 0.95 25.42
C ASN A 142 19.77 1.14 24.90
N PRO A 143 19.47 0.74 23.65
CA PRO A 143 18.09 0.65 23.19
C PRO A 143 17.30 -0.32 24.07
N VAL A 144 16.06 0.04 24.42
CA VAL A 144 15.15 -0.87 25.12
C VAL A 144 14.75 -1.98 24.14
N LEU A 145 15.35 -3.15 24.32
CA LEU A 145 15.14 -4.34 23.52
C LEU A 145 13.90 -5.08 24.05
N HIS A 146 12.81 -5.10 23.28
CA HIS A 146 11.68 -5.98 23.60
C HIS A 146 12.02 -7.42 23.15
N PRO A 147 11.83 -8.44 24.00
CA PRO A 147 12.15 -9.83 23.69
C PRO A 147 11.12 -10.55 22.79
N ASP A 148 10.08 -9.85 22.33
CA ASP A 148 9.08 -10.48 21.46
C ASP A 148 9.57 -10.57 20.01
N SER A 149 9.51 -11.79 19.48
CA SER A 149 9.84 -12.22 18.12
C SER A 149 8.91 -11.65 17.04
N THR A 150 7.95 -10.81 17.41
CA THR A 150 7.04 -10.16 16.47
C THR A 150 7.55 -8.79 16.07
N PRO A 151 7.65 -8.50 14.76
CA PRO A 151 8.08 -7.19 14.28
C PRO A 151 7.16 -6.11 14.85
N CYS A 152 7.74 -5.04 15.39
CA CYS A 152 6.98 -3.88 15.77
C CYS A 152 6.31 -3.30 14.50
N PRO A 153 5.01 -2.97 14.52
CA PRO A 153 4.30 -2.46 13.35
C PRO A 153 4.81 -1.10 12.85
N ALA A 154 5.72 -0.46 13.60
CA ALA A 154 6.39 0.77 13.23
C ALA A 154 7.55 0.49 12.26
N VAL A 155 7.20 -0.01 11.08
CA VAL A 155 8.05 -0.01 9.89
C VAL A 155 8.17 1.46 9.40
N CYS A 156 9.30 1.88 8.85
CA CYS A 156 9.42 3.25 8.32
C CYS A 156 8.91 3.26 6.88
N CYS A 157 8.00 4.17 6.52
CA CYS A 157 7.79 4.51 5.12
C CYS A 157 9.09 5.17 4.63
N TYR A 158 9.79 4.58 3.67
CA TYR A 158 10.73 5.37 2.87
C TYR A 158 9.91 6.13 1.84
N ARG A 159 9.40 7.32 2.22
CA ARG A 159 8.80 8.22 1.23
C ARG A 159 9.93 8.84 0.44
N HIS A 160 10.08 8.45 -0.83
CA HIS A 160 10.90 9.20 -1.77
C HIS A 160 10.26 10.59 -1.91
N SER A 161 10.75 11.52 -1.10
CA SER A 161 10.46 12.93 -1.26
C SER A 161 11.52 13.40 -2.23
N SER A 162 11.14 13.78 -3.45
CA SER A 162 12.07 14.38 -4.40
C SER A 162 12.84 15.49 -3.68
N PRO A 163 14.17 15.53 -3.74
CA PRO A 163 14.93 16.56 -3.06
C PRO A 163 14.59 17.90 -3.73
N THR A 164 13.79 18.72 -3.05
CA THR A 164 13.81 20.15 -3.33
C THR A 164 15.19 20.63 -2.86
N PRO A 165 16.03 21.16 -3.74
CA PRO A 165 17.32 21.69 -3.31
C PRO A 165 17.06 22.83 -2.32
N PRO A 166 17.89 22.97 -1.27
CA PRO A 166 17.80 24.11 -0.37
C PRO A 166 17.94 25.42 -1.17
N PRO A 167 17.25 26.49 -0.77
CA PRO A 167 17.32 27.77 -1.46
C PRO A 167 18.77 28.29 -1.43
N GLY A 168 19.41 28.40 -2.59
CA GLY A 168 20.78 28.93 -2.70
C GLY A 168 21.66 28.35 -3.83
N CYS A 169 21.30 27.22 -4.45
CA CYS A 169 22.07 26.69 -5.58
C CYS A 169 21.49 27.17 -6.92
N SER A 170 22.19 28.09 -7.57
CA SER A 170 21.89 28.57 -8.93
C SER A 170 22.19 27.48 -9.97
N PRO A 171 21.41 27.37 -11.07
CA PRO A 171 21.49 26.26 -12.01
C PRO A 171 22.33 26.63 -13.24
N ASP A 172 23.65 26.80 -13.10
CA ASP A 172 24.50 27.03 -14.28
C ASP A 172 25.82 26.28 -14.16
N GLY A 173 26.07 25.32 -15.07
CA GLY A 173 27.36 24.65 -15.17
C GLY A 173 27.34 23.21 -15.71
N HIS A 174 27.05 23.08 -17.00
CA HIS A 174 27.58 22.10 -17.96
C HIS A 174 28.13 20.72 -17.50
N HIS A 175 27.52 19.68 -18.09
CA HIS A 175 28.13 18.41 -18.54
C HIS A 175 28.66 17.44 -17.46
N MET A 176 27.85 16.42 -17.12
CA MET A 176 28.41 15.09 -16.88
C MET A 176 27.51 13.99 -17.46
N LEU A 177 28.14 13.22 -18.34
CA LEU A 177 27.68 12.07 -19.09
C LEU A 177 26.74 11.14 -18.33
N GLN A 178 25.64 10.77 -18.99
CA GLN A 178 24.94 9.51 -18.73
C GLN A 178 25.93 8.36 -18.86
N GLN A 179 26.13 7.61 -17.78
CA GLN A 179 26.72 6.29 -17.85
C GLN A 179 25.80 5.34 -17.10
N GLU A 180 25.02 4.57 -17.86
CA GLU A 180 24.36 3.37 -17.37
C GLU A 180 25.42 2.48 -16.71
N ARG A 181 25.28 2.24 -15.40
CA ARG A 181 26.04 1.21 -14.71
C ARG A 181 25.09 0.24 -14.02
N THR A 182 25.09 -0.96 -14.59
CA THR A 182 24.58 -2.20 -14.03
C THR A 182 24.99 -2.36 -12.57
N TRP A 183 24.01 -2.64 -11.71
CA TRP A 183 24.19 -2.89 -10.29
C TRP A 183 25.10 -4.12 -10.08
N GLN A 184 26.20 -3.95 -9.34
CA GLN A 184 26.97 -5.05 -8.75
C GLN A 184 26.81 -5.04 -7.23
N PRO A 185 26.57 -6.18 -6.57
CA PRO A 185 26.44 -6.26 -5.12
C PRO A 185 27.83 -6.17 -4.47
N GLY A 186 28.07 -5.15 -3.64
CA GLY A 186 29.29 -5.08 -2.83
C GLY A 186 29.81 -3.69 -2.40
N SER A 187 29.23 -2.57 -2.83
CA SER A 187 29.76 -1.24 -2.43
C SER A 187 29.00 -0.65 -1.24
N MET A 188 29.64 -0.62 -0.06
CA MET A 188 29.22 0.18 1.10
C MET A 188 29.40 1.66 0.78
N TYR A 189 28.32 2.44 0.82
CA TYR A 189 28.44 3.89 0.89
C TYR A 189 28.73 4.30 2.34
N SER A 190 29.98 4.69 2.59
CA SER A 190 30.36 5.48 3.77
C SER A 190 29.92 6.93 3.53
N GLY A 191 28.79 7.32 4.13
CA GLY A 191 28.38 8.72 4.22
C GLY A 191 28.94 9.34 5.49
N ALA A 192 29.95 10.18 5.35
CA ALA A 192 30.51 10.96 6.44
C ALA A 192 29.44 11.89 7.07
N CYS A 193 29.30 11.84 8.39
CA CYS A 193 28.52 12.79 9.16
C CYS A 193 29.41 14.03 9.37
N CYS A 194 29.11 15.14 8.70
CA CYS A 194 29.71 16.43 9.02
C CYS A 194 29.09 16.95 10.33
N THR A 195 29.94 17.29 11.29
CA THR A 195 29.64 18.03 12.53
C THR A 195 29.11 19.43 12.24
#